data_AF-A0A4S8ZXP0-F1
#
_entry.id   AF-A0A4S8ZXP0-F1
#
_cell.length_a   1.000
_cell.length_b   1.000
_cell.length_c   1.000
_cell.angle_alpha   90.00
_cell.angle_beta   90.00
_cell.angle_gamma   90.00
#
_symmetry.space_group_name_H-M   'P 1'
#
loop_
_entity.id
_entity.type
_entity.pdbx_description
1 polymer ?
#
loop_
_entity_poly.entity_id
_entity_poly.type
_entity_poly.pdbx_seq_one_letter_code
_entity_poly.pdbx_strand_id
1 'polypeptide(L)'
;MGPRHLTSDSTQHSIQHQSSSVNINPSDASKTRTRRIGEAFAVFTFRYRSRRDLQTMYLIPRSASPVSLEDRPEESLNRDELLRRQKARQDEQAAIKKKLKRERTEDNDSDDDLMMISSNRYANSFR
;
A
#
# COMPACT_ATOMS: atom_id res chain seq x y z
N MET A 1 50.42 15.65 -29.69
CA MET A 1 49.66 14.54 -29.08
C MET A 1 48.29 15.06 -28.68
N GLY A 2 47.26 14.83 -29.48
CA GLY A 2 45.87 15.26 -29.19
C GLY A 2 44.99 14.04 -28.86
N PRO A 3 43.93 14.18 -28.05
CA PRO A 3 43.15 13.04 -27.57
C PRO A 3 42.23 12.50 -28.67
N ARG A 4 42.21 11.18 -28.81
CA ARG A 4 41.31 10.46 -29.73
C ARG A 4 39.97 10.25 -29.01
N HIS A 5 38.91 10.88 -29.49
CA HIS A 5 37.56 10.64 -28.98
C HIS A 5 37.04 9.32 -29.57
N LEU A 6 36.71 8.37 -28.70
CA LEU A 6 36.01 7.13 -29.06
C LEU A 6 34.51 7.44 -29.12
N THR A 7 33.94 7.41 -30.32
CA THR A 7 32.49 7.50 -30.51
C THR A 7 31.89 6.11 -30.32
N SER A 8 31.22 5.89 -29.19
CA SER A 8 30.41 4.69 -28.97
C SER A 8 29.13 4.80 -29.82
N ASP A 9 29.07 4.07 -30.92
CA ASP A 9 27.87 4.02 -31.76
C ASP A 9 26.81 3.15 -31.04
N SER A 10 25.87 3.81 -30.35
CA SER A 10 24.79 3.15 -29.62
C SER A 10 23.64 2.87 -30.58
N THR A 11 23.68 1.71 -31.25
CA THR A 11 22.58 1.24 -32.09
C THR A 11 21.38 0.90 -31.21
N GLN A 12 20.34 1.74 -31.23
CA GLN A 12 19.07 1.43 -30.60
C GLN A 12 18.22 0.55 -31.52
N HIS A 13 17.93 -0.68 -31.08
CA HIS A 13 16.96 -1.55 -31.75
C HIS A 13 15.54 -1.20 -31.25
N SER A 14 14.76 -0.50 -32.07
CA SER A 14 13.34 -0.29 -31.83
C SER A 14 12.54 -1.45 -32.42
N ILE A 15 11.89 -2.24 -31.56
CA ILE A 15 11.01 -3.34 -31.99
C ILE A 15 9.58 -2.80 -32.00
N GLN A 16 9.00 -2.64 -33.19
CA GLN A 16 7.62 -2.22 -33.37
C GLN A 16 6.73 -3.46 -33.57
N HIS A 17 5.88 -3.74 -32.57
CA HIS A 17 4.82 -4.74 -32.70
C HIS A 17 3.71 -4.20 -33.61
N GLN A 18 3.56 -4.79 -34.80
CA GLN A 18 2.40 -4.54 -35.66
C GLN A 18 1.34 -5.61 -35.39
N SER A 19 0.35 -5.31 -34.56
CA SER A 19 -0.88 -6.11 -34.46
C SER A 19 -1.84 -5.70 -35.57
N SER A 20 -1.78 -6.41 -36.71
CA SER A 20 -2.79 -6.31 -37.76
C SER A 20 -4.10 -6.95 -37.28
N SER A 21 -5.04 -6.16 -36.78
CA SER A 21 -6.42 -6.60 -36.61
C SER A 21 -7.12 -6.54 -37.96
N VAL A 22 -7.47 -7.71 -38.53
CA VAL A 22 -8.36 -7.79 -39.68
C VAL A 22 -9.73 -7.25 -39.24
N ASN A 23 -10.08 -6.05 -39.69
CA ASN A 23 -11.40 -5.48 -39.49
C ASN A 23 -12.39 -6.20 -40.41
N ILE A 24 -13.05 -7.22 -39.88
CA ILE A 24 -14.17 -7.85 -40.57
C ILE A 24 -15.37 -6.91 -40.39
N ASN A 25 -15.79 -6.27 -41.49
CA ASN A 25 -17.03 -5.51 -41.49
C ASN A 25 -18.19 -6.47 -41.19
N PRO A 26 -19.01 -6.20 -40.15
CA PRO A 26 -20.10 -7.11 -39.78
C PRO A 26 -21.19 -7.23 -40.86
N SER A 27 -21.15 -6.40 -41.91
CA SER A 27 -22.04 -6.47 -43.07
C SER A 27 -21.69 -7.57 -44.07
N ASP A 28 -20.41 -7.98 -44.15
CA ASP A 28 -19.94 -9.08 -45.03
C ASP A 28 -20.13 -10.46 -44.39
N ALA A 29 -20.62 -10.51 -43.15
CA ALA A 29 -21.03 -11.75 -42.52
C ALA A 29 -22.27 -12.27 -43.26
N SER A 30 -22.07 -13.29 -44.08
CA SER A 30 -23.15 -14.07 -44.68
C SER A 30 -24.15 -14.49 -43.59
N LYS A 31 -25.40 -14.02 -43.71
CA LYS A 31 -26.46 -14.28 -42.75
C LYS A 31 -26.86 -15.76 -42.82
N THR A 32 -26.11 -16.60 -42.12
CA THR A 32 -26.44 -18.02 -42.00
C THR A 32 -27.60 -18.17 -41.03
N ARG A 33 -28.74 -18.63 -41.53
CA ARG A 33 -29.90 -18.93 -40.70
C ARG A 33 -29.82 -20.39 -40.27
N THR A 34 -29.38 -20.62 -39.05
CA THR A 34 -29.42 -21.95 -38.42
C THR A 34 -30.81 -22.23 -37.87
N ARG A 35 -31.35 -23.44 -38.13
CA ARG A 35 -32.55 -23.95 -37.48
C ARG A 35 -32.15 -25.06 -36.51
N ARG A 36 -32.66 -25.01 -35.28
CA ARG A 36 -32.54 -26.12 -34.33
C ARG A 36 -33.44 -27.26 -34.82
N ILE A 37 -32.87 -28.45 -34.99
CA ILE A 37 -33.60 -29.66 -35.37
C ILE A 37 -33.49 -30.63 -34.20
N GLY A 38 -34.63 -31.03 -33.63
CA GLY A 38 -34.70 -32.01 -32.55
C GLY A 38 -34.10 -31.54 -31.22
N GLU A 39 -33.85 -32.52 -30.35
CA GLU A 39 -33.20 -32.32 -29.05
C GLU A 39 -31.67 -32.21 -29.19
N ALA A 40 -31.02 -31.64 -28.18
CA ALA A 40 -29.57 -31.50 -28.19
C ALA A 40 -28.89 -32.87 -28.18
N PHE A 41 -27.97 -33.11 -29.13
CA PHE A 41 -27.16 -34.34 -29.16
C PHE A 41 -26.25 -34.46 -27.92
N ALA A 42 -25.76 -33.34 -27.39
CA ALA A 42 -24.97 -33.30 -26.16
C ALA A 42 -25.08 -31.93 -25.50
N VAL A 43 -24.93 -31.90 -24.17
CA VAL A 43 -24.88 -30.67 -23.36
C VAL A 43 -23.52 -30.59 -22.67
N PHE A 44 -22.81 -29.49 -22.90
CA PHE A 44 -21.54 -29.20 -22.23
C PHE A 44 -21.78 -28.18 -21.13
N THR A 45 -21.37 -28.51 -19.91
CA THR A 45 -21.41 -27.59 -18.77
C THR A 45 -20.02 -27.01 -18.56
N PHE A 46 -19.87 -25.72 -18.86
CA PHE A 46 -18.62 -25.01 -18.61
C PHE A 46 -18.56 -24.60 -17.14
N ARG A 47 -17.53 -25.08 -16.44
CA ARG A 47 -17.26 -24.64 -15.06
C ARG A 47 -16.47 -23.36 -15.11
N TYR A 48 -17.02 -22.31 -14.52
CA TYR A 48 -16.32 -21.06 -14.31
C TYR A 48 -15.61 -21.04 -12.96
N ARG A 49 -14.67 -20.11 -12.81
CA ARG A 49 -14.07 -19.81 -11.51
C ARG A 49 -15.09 -19.14 -10.61
N SER A 50 -14.89 -19.22 -9.29
CA SER A 50 -15.80 -18.58 -8.36
C SER A 50 -15.81 -17.07 -8.59
N ARG A 51 -16.89 -16.38 -8.18
CA ARG A 51 -16.94 -14.92 -8.26
C ARG A 51 -15.74 -14.26 -7.58
N ARG A 52 -15.31 -14.80 -6.42
CA ARG A 52 -14.12 -14.33 -5.69
C ARG A 52 -12.85 -14.47 -6.54
N ASP A 53 -12.64 -15.61 -7.18
CA ASP A 53 -11.45 -15.83 -8.01
C ASP A 53 -11.41 -14.89 -9.22
N LEU A 54 -12.57 -14.67 -9.86
CA LEU A 54 -12.68 -13.74 -10.98
C LEU A 54 -12.37 -12.29 -10.57
N GLN A 55 -12.78 -11.89 -9.36
CA GLN A 55 -12.42 -10.60 -8.77
C GLN A 55 -10.92 -10.50 -8.48
N THR A 56 -10.31 -11.56 -7.92
CA THR A 56 -8.87 -11.61 -7.64
C THR A 56 -8.03 -11.51 -8.92
N MET A 57 -8.49 -12.11 -10.01
CA MET A 57 -7.86 -12.03 -11.33
C MET A 57 -8.17 -10.72 -12.09
N TYR A 58 -8.94 -9.81 -11.50
CA TYR A 58 -9.40 -8.57 -12.15
C TYR A 58 -10.16 -8.77 -13.47
N LEU A 59 -10.76 -9.94 -13.67
CA LEU A 59 -11.63 -10.20 -14.83
C LEU A 59 -13.02 -9.57 -14.63
N ILE A 60 -13.43 -9.40 -13.37
CA ILE A 60 -14.58 -8.60 -12.97
C ILE A 60 -14.18 -7.62 -11.85
N PRO A 61 -14.92 -6.51 -11.65
CA PRO A 61 -14.59 -5.54 -10.62
C PRO A 61 -14.55 -6.16 -9.22
N ARG A 62 -13.50 -5.83 -8.48
CA ARG A 62 -13.38 -6.17 -7.05
C ARG A 62 -14.43 -5.39 -6.25
N SER A 63 -14.82 -5.94 -5.09
CA SER A 63 -15.53 -5.16 -4.08
C SER A 63 -14.67 -3.95 -3.68
N ALA A 64 -15.32 -2.82 -3.37
CA ALA A 64 -14.63 -1.65 -2.85
C ALA A 64 -13.75 -2.04 -1.66
N SER A 65 -12.52 -1.51 -1.62
CA SER A 65 -11.68 -1.68 -0.45
C SER A 65 -12.39 -1.07 0.76
N PRO A 66 -12.46 -1.76 1.91
CA PRO A 66 -13.04 -1.16 3.10
C PRO A 66 -12.26 0.12 3.45
N VAL A 67 -12.99 1.16 3.85
CA VAL A 67 -12.43 2.44 4.31
C VAL A 67 -11.54 2.20 5.53
N SER A 68 -10.40 2.87 5.65
CA SER A 68 -9.49 2.77 6.80
C SER A 68 -10.18 3.14 8.11
N LEU A 69 -9.71 2.63 9.25
CA LEU A 69 -10.36 2.90 10.55
C LEU A 69 -10.30 4.37 10.95
N GLU A 70 -9.26 5.06 10.48
CA GLU A 70 -8.91 6.44 10.76
C GLU A 70 -9.86 7.41 10.06
N ASP A 71 -10.34 7.04 8.87
CA ASP A 71 -11.22 7.85 8.02
C ASP A 71 -12.71 7.64 8.32
N ARG A 72 -13.05 6.65 9.16
CA ARG A 72 -14.43 6.35 9.57
C ARG A 72 -14.88 7.27 10.72
N PRO A 73 -16.17 7.69 10.73
CA PRO A 73 -16.75 8.42 11.85
C PRO A 73 -16.75 7.57 13.12
N GLU A 74 -16.51 8.20 14.27
CA GLU A 74 -16.32 7.50 15.55
C GLU A 74 -17.57 6.72 15.99
N GLU A 75 -18.75 7.23 15.63
CA GLU A 75 -20.06 6.63 15.94
C GLU A 75 -20.31 5.33 15.17
N SER A 76 -19.56 5.08 14.09
CA SER A 76 -19.69 3.87 13.27
C SER A 76 -18.74 2.74 13.68
N LEU A 77 -17.81 3.01 14.60
CA LEU A 77 -16.77 2.07 15.01
C LEU A 77 -17.26 1.21 16.19
N ASN A 78 -16.99 -0.10 16.12
CA ASN A 78 -17.19 -0.97 17.28
C ASN A 78 -16.10 -0.72 18.35
N ARG A 79 -16.35 -1.12 19.60
CA ARG A 79 -15.42 -0.97 20.74
C ARG A 79 -14.01 -1.49 20.43
N ASP A 80 -13.90 -2.65 19.78
CA ASP A 80 -12.61 -3.25 19.44
C ASP A 80 -11.87 -2.44 18.36
N GLU A 81 -12.60 -1.86 17.42
CA GLU A 81 -12.03 -1.02 16.37
C GLU A 81 -11.57 0.33 16.92
N LEU A 82 -12.31 0.91 17.87
CA LEU A 82 -11.91 2.12 18.61
C LEU A 82 -10.59 1.89 19.37
N LEU A 83 -10.47 0.77 20.09
CA LEU A 83 -9.25 0.38 20.80
C LEU A 83 -8.05 0.27 19.86
N ARG A 84 -8.25 -0.37 18.69
CA ARG A 84 -7.20 -0.48 17.67
C ARG A 84 -6.80 0.89 17.11
N ARG A 85 -7.76 1.76 16.80
CA ARG A 85 -7.51 3.14 16.33
C ARG A 85 -6.75 3.95 17.37
N GLN A 86 -7.13 3.84 18.64
CA GLN A 86 -6.45 4.53 19.74
C GLN A 86 -5.01 4.06 19.91
N LYS A 87 -4.77 2.74 19.86
CA LYS A 87 -3.42 2.18 19.97
C LYS A 87 -2.52 2.64 18.83
N ALA A 88 -3.02 2.64 17.59
CA ALA A 88 -2.29 3.14 16.43
C ALA A 88 -1.87 4.61 16.60
N ARG A 89 -2.77 5.47 17.09
CA ARG A 89 -2.46 6.89 17.39
C ARG A 89 -1.38 7.03 18.46
N GLN A 90 -1.42 6.21 19.52
CA GLN A 90 -0.41 6.24 20.58
C GLN A 90 0.97 5.81 20.07
N ASP A 91 1.02 4.75 19.25
CA ASP A 91 2.26 4.25 18.67
C ASP A 91 2.90 5.29 17.73
N GLU A 92 2.08 6.00 16.93
CA GLU A 92 2.53 7.09 16.08
C GLU A 92 3.10 8.27 16.90
N GLN A 93 2.40 8.71 17.94
CA GLN A 93 2.88 9.77 18.83
C GLN A 93 4.19 9.39 19.54
N ALA A 94 4.30 8.14 19.98
CA ALA A 94 5.52 7.61 20.59
C ALA A 94 6.69 7.59 19.59
N ALA A 95 6.43 7.19 18.34
CA ALA A 95 7.42 7.22 17.27
C ALA A 95 7.90 8.64 16.96
N ILE A 96 6.98 9.62 16.89
CA ILE A 96 7.31 11.04 16.68
C ILE A 96 8.16 11.57 17.84
N LYS A 97 7.75 11.34 19.08
CA LYS A 97 8.50 11.79 20.27
C LYS A 97 9.89 11.17 20.33
N LYS A 98 10.04 9.90 19.97
CA LYS A 98 11.33 9.21 19.89
C LYS A 98 12.23 9.82 18.81
N LYS A 99 11.68 10.15 17.63
CA LYS A 99 12.42 10.81 16.56
C LYS A 99 12.88 12.22 16.97
N LEU A 100 12.00 13.02 17.59
CA LEU A 100 12.30 14.36 18.07
C LEU A 100 13.44 14.38 19.10
N LYS A 101 13.44 13.43 20.05
CA LYS A 101 14.49 13.33 21.08
C LYS A 101 15.86 12.88 20.55
N ARG A 102 15.98 12.49 19.28
CA ARG A 102 17.23 11.96 18.71
C ARG A 102 18.12 13.04 18.08
N GLU A 103 17.68 14.30 18.02
CA GLU A 103 18.58 15.42 17.66
C GLU A 103 19.35 15.85 18.92
N ARG A 104 20.49 15.18 19.15
CA ARG A 104 21.54 15.63 20.07
C ARG A 104 22.55 16.40 19.23
N THR A 105 22.66 17.71 19.44
CA THR A 105 23.84 18.48 19.02
C THR A 105 25.04 17.93 19.78
N GLU A 106 26.12 17.67 19.06
CA GLU A 106 27.42 17.32 19.63
C GLU A 106 27.98 18.57 20.30
N ASP A 107 27.65 18.81 21.57
CA ASP A 107 28.39 19.76 22.40
C ASP A 107 28.84 19.06 23.69
N ASN A 108 30.15 19.16 23.86
CA ASN A 108 31.00 18.58 24.88
C ASN A 108 30.75 19.29 26.22
N ASP A 109 30.29 18.60 27.25
CA ASP A 109 30.26 19.17 28.61
C ASP A 109 30.72 18.14 29.65
N SER A 110 31.68 18.62 30.42
CA SER A 110 32.54 17.96 31.40
C SER A 110 31.77 17.36 32.58
N ASP A 111 32.30 16.25 33.10
CA ASP A 111 32.02 15.77 34.46
C ASP A 111 32.22 16.93 35.45
N ASP A 112 31.16 17.29 36.17
CA ASP A 112 31.28 18.00 37.44
C ASP A 112 30.22 17.47 38.42
N ASP A 113 30.73 16.92 39.52
CA ASP A 113 30.03 16.24 40.61
C ASP A 113 28.95 17.12 41.27
N LEU A 114 27.67 16.79 41.08
CA LEU A 114 26.58 17.43 41.82
C LEU A 114 26.24 16.64 43.11
N MET A 115 26.95 16.95 44.20
CA MET A 115 26.63 16.45 45.54
C MET A 115 25.30 17.05 46.03
N MET A 116 24.25 16.23 46.14
CA MET A 116 22.94 16.65 46.64
C MET A 116 22.96 16.78 48.18
N ILE A 117 23.23 17.97 48.70
CA ILE A 117 23.17 18.25 50.14
C ILE A 117 21.70 18.50 50.54
N SER A 118 21.06 17.51 51.18
CA SER A 118 19.77 17.71 51.85
C SER A 118 20.00 18.37 53.21
N SER A 119 19.74 19.68 53.29
CA SER A 119 19.80 20.44 54.53
C SER A 119 18.61 20.08 55.44
N ASN A 120 18.74 19.01 56.23
CA ASN A 120 17.79 18.77 57.31
C ASN A 120 18.12 19.73 58.46
N ARG A 121 17.34 20.81 58.56
CA ARG A 121 17.51 21.85 59.56
C ARG A 121 17.38 21.25 60.97
N TYR A 122 18.43 21.42 61.76
CA TYR A 122 18.46 21.21 63.20
C TYR A 122 17.25 21.90 63.85
N ALA A 123 16.37 21.11 64.46
CA ALA A 123 15.38 21.63 65.40
C ALA A 123 16.06 21.73 66.77
N ASN A 124 16.43 22.94 67.15
CA ASN A 124 16.91 23.25 68.49
C ASN A 124 15.81 22.98 69.53
N SER A 125 16.22 22.28 70.58
CA SER A 125 15.81 22.36 71.98
C SER A 125 14.83 23.47 72.38
N PHE A 126 13.77 23.11 73.13
CA PHE A 126 13.32 23.85 74.30
C PHE A 126 12.84 22.89 75.40
N ARG A 127 13.11 23.31 76.65
CA ARG A 127 13.04 22.61 77.94
C ARG A 127 11.67 22.10 78.34
#